data_AF-I4YTA1-F1
#
_entry.id   AF-I4YTA1-F1
#
_cell.length_a   1.000
_cell.length_b   1.000
_cell.length_c   1.000
_cell.angle_alpha   90.00
_cell.angle_beta   90.00
_cell.angle_gamma   90.00
#
_symmetry.space_group_name_H-M   'P 1'
#
loop_
_entity.id
_entity.type
_entity.pdbx_description
1 polymer ?
#
loop_
_entity_poly.entity_id
_entity_poly.type
_entity_poly.pdbx_seq_one_letter_code
_entity_poly.pdbx_strand_id
1 'polypeptide(L)'
;MRLWSTDNSVEMEEISALAVGETLLAAVISYLIYWRTGSIIHIAVSASLAPFLLLRTKYSTELGLRFGNWASLFVEEVFSFIPNINRLFAEGNYSNYVRYSFIVFLTPLYVLFLLTYVIVTLILFTLCKVAATILGVLRHPLESLGSIAYNWRKAVLYVDIMRTPELIPGVEGVPDNSVSLKYIKEFKNSQLIHNLIYEDLSYLKFPGRYLIAIAYCAGMVFLVIPAIVYRLSLKSTSVLWSPLLWVVRPAADASSIVQTMQRLVRRDVMLVTRVYSVLIIALFFTKLFLSYHWAELRVWIEPSMLWSLVAPLVAPNEIPWWQLAALTNAFLTIALYVAADYYLKELQIKASIPEHALQSSVKSVFIIRNILSIYTMLCTIYIVITNVDYERFPVIGTKLFPWLN
;
A
#
# COMPACT_ATOMS: atom_id res chain seq x y z
N MET A 1 15.26 15.52 3.24
CA MET A 1 14.58 14.74 2.18
C MET A 1 15.62 14.31 1.16
N ARG A 2 15.76 12.99 0.92
CA ARG A 2 16.66 12.44 -0.10
C ARG A 2 15.91 12.18 -1.40
N LEU A 3 16.63 12.08 -2.51
CA LEU A 3 16.03 11.72 -3.81
C LEU A 3 15.53 10.27 -3.82
N TRP A 4 16.33 9.33 -3.30
CA TRP A 4 15.99 7.92 -3.14
C TRP A 4 16.46 7.39 -1.78
N SER A 5 15.95 6.23 -1.39
CA SER A 5 16.18 5.61 -0.09
C SER A 5 17.39 4.68 -0.09
N THR A 6 18.13 4.69 1.03
CA THR A 6 19.26 3.80 1.35
C THR A 6 19.01 3.11 2.70
N ASP A 7 19.73 2.05 3.05
CA ASP A 7 19.56 1.37 4.36
C ASP A 7 19.64 2.36 5.51
N ASN A 8 20.72 3.15 5.55
CA ASN A 8 20.93 4.19 6.55
C ASN A 8 19.82 5.26 6.53
N SER A 9 19.28 5.64 5.37
CA SER A 9 18.26 6.70 5.33
C SER A 9 16.92 6.19 5.87
N VAL A 10 16.58 4.92 5.63
CA VAL A 10 15.37 4.29 6.15
C VAL A 10 15.47 4.08 7.66
N GLU A 11 16.65 3.70 8.17
CA GLU A 11 16.92 3.57 9.61
C GLU A 11 16.84 4.92 10.33
N MET A 12 17.33 5.98 9.69
CA MET A 12 17.27 7.36 10.20
C MET A 12 15.93 8.06 9.91
N GLU A 13 14.91 7.32 9.44
CA GLU A 13 13.56 7.84 9.11
C GLU A 13 13.55 9.01 8.11
N GLU A 14 14.57 9.12 7.25
CA GLU A 14 14.65 10.19 6.27
C GLU A 14 13.67 9.98 5.11
N ILE A 15 12.86 11.01 4.82
CA ILE A 15 11.89 11.01 3.72
C ILE A 15 12.59 10.86 2.35
N SER A 16 12.12 9.90 1.55
CA SER A 16 12.50 9.72 0.15
C SER A 16 11.50 10.43 -0.79
N ALA A 17 12.01 11.31 -1.65
CA ALA A 17 11.24 11.97 -2.70
C ALA A 17 10.63 10.97 -3.67
N LEU A 18 11.38 9.92 -4.02
CA LEU A 18 10.90 8.84 -4.86
C LEU A 18 9.76 8.06 -4.18
N ALA A 19 9.84 7.81 -2.86
CA ALA A 19 8.77 7.11 -2.14
C ALA A 19 7.45 7.90 -2.14
N VAL A 20 7.53 9.22 -1.96
CA VAL A 20 6.38 10.14 -2.06
C VAL A 20 5.83 10.16 -3.49
N GLY A 21 6.70 10.26 -4.50
CA GLY A 21 6.31 10.22 -5.91
C GLY A 21 5.61 8.92 -6.30
N GLU A 22 6.13 7.78 -5.85
CA GLU A 22 5.49 6.47 -6.01
C GLU A 22 4.12 6.40 -5.33
N THR A 23 3.97 7.04 -4.17
CA THR A 23 2.68 7.09 -3.47
C THR A 23 1.64 7.86 -4.26
N LEU A 24 2.02 9.02 -4.81
CA LEU A 24 1.15 9.80 -5.69
C LEU A 24 0.80 8.99 -6.96
N LEU A 25 1.80 8.38 -7.59
CA LEU A 25 1.61 7.59 -8.80
C LEU A 25 0.70 6.37 -8.58
N ALA A 26 0.96 5.58 -7.53
CA ALA A 26 0.18 4.38 -7.20
C ALA A 26 -1.31 4.71 -7.05
N ALA A 27 -1.58 5.88 -6.51
CA ALA A 27 -2.92 6.28 -6.21
C ALA A 27 -3.62 6.96 -7.39
N VAL A 28 -2.88 7.69 -8.26
CA VAL A 28 -3.36 8.04 -9.60
C VAL A 28 -3.74 6.79 -10.39
N ILE A 29 -2.90 5.75 -10.38
CA ILE A 29 -3.19 4.46 -11.03
C ILE A 29 -4.47 3.85 -10.44
N SER A 30 -4.59 3.81 -9.11
CA SER A 30 -5.78 3.29 -8.44
C SER A 30 -7.06 4.04 -8.83
N TYR A 31 -6.97 5.37 -8.97
CA TYR A 31 -8.05 6.20 -9.47
C TYR A 31 -8.36 5.94 -10.95
N LEU A 32 -7.35 5.76 -11.81
CA LEU A 32 -7.54 5.43 -13.22
C LEU A 32 -8.23 4.07 -13.40
N ILE A 33 -7.88 3.07 -12.58
CA ILE A 33 -8.57 1.78 -12.56
C ILE A 33 -10.04 1.97 -12.18
N TYR A 34 -10.32 2.75 -11.14
CA TYR A 34 -11.70 3.10 -10.77
C TYR A 34 -12.42 3.83 -11.91
N TRP A 35 -11.79 4.85 -12.51
CA TRP A 35 -12.36 5.63 -13.61
C TRP A 35 -12.72 4.74 -14.80
N ARG A 36 -11.88 3.75 -15.13
CA ARG A 36 -12.07 2.83 -16.24
C ARG A 36 -13.09 1.73 -15.96
N THR A 37 -13.07 1.14 -14.76
CA THR A 37 -13.89 -0.03 -14.41
C THR A 37 -15.22 0.34 -13.75
N GLY A 38 -15.31 1.55 -13.17
CA GLY A 38 -16.42 1.97 -12.32
C GLY A 38 -16.46 1.28 -10.95
N SER A 39 -15.50 0.39 -10.65
CA SER A 39 -15.46 -0.39 -9.41
C SER A 39 -14.46 0.18 -8.42
N ILE A 40 -14.84 0.22 -7.14
CA ILE A 40 -13.97 0.61 -6.01
C ILE A 40 -13.47 -0.60 -5.21
N ILE A 41 -13.81 -1.82 -5.64
CA ILE A 41 -13.52 -3.04 -4.88
C ILE A 41 -12.01 -3.16 -4.62
N HIS A 42 -11.15 -2.82 -5.58
CA HIS A 42 -9.70 -2.89 -5.39
C HIS A 42 -9.20 -1.93 -4.31
N ILE A 43 -9.78 -0.72 -4.23
CA ILE A 43 -9.45 0.27 -3.18
C ILE A 43 -9.94 -0.22 -1.83
N ALA A 44 -11.18 -0.69 -1.76
CA ALA A 44 -11.80 -1.17 -0.52
C ALA A 44 -11.06 -2.39 0.05
N VAL A 45 -10.73 -3.37 -0.80
CA VAL A 45 -9.96 -4.55 -0.41
C VAL A 45 -8.56 -4.15 0.06
N SER A 46 -7.87 -3.29 -0.69
CA SER A 46 -6.53 -2.82 -0.30
C SER A 46 -6.58 -2.09 1.05
N ALA A 47 -7.54 -1.18 1.24
CA ALA A 47 -7.68 -0.40 2.48
C ALA A 47 -8.07 -1.28 3.67
N SER A 48 -8.85 -2.34 3.45
CA SER A 48 -9.24 -3.28 4.50
C SER A 48 -8.09 -4.21 4.89
N LEU A 49 -7.24 -4.59 3.94
CA LEU A 49 -6.09 -5.45 4.20
C LEU A 49 -4.89 -4.67 4.77
N ALA A 50 -4.75 -3.38 4.43
CA ALA A 50 -3.61 -2.57 4.83
C ALA A 50 -3.31 -2.60 6.34
N PRO A 51 -4.29 -2.43 7.27
CA PRO A 51 -4.02 -2.51 8.70
C PRO A 51 -3.36 -3.84 9.11
N PHE A 52 -3.86 -4.98 8.63
CA PHE A 52 -3.32 -6.30 8.94
C PHE A 52 -1.87 -6.47 8.45
N LEU A 53 -1.57 -5.87 7.31
CA LEU A 53 -0.24 -5.87 6.70
C LEU A 53 0.75 -4.94 7.43
N LEU A 54 0.23 -3.98 8.20
CA LEU A 54 0.99 -3.00 8.97
C LEU A 54 1.17 -3.37 10.45
N LEU A 55 0.62 -4.49 10.93
CA LEU A 55 0.73 -5.00 12.32
C LEU A 55 2.13 -5.53 12.70
N ARG A 56 3.16 -5.21 11.91
CA ARG A 56 4.51 -5.75 12.06
C ARG A 56 5.23 -5.12 13.26
N THR A 57 5.67 -5.95 14.21
CA THR A 57 6.52 -5.54 15.34
C THR A 57 7.97 -5.94 15.10
N LYS A 58 8.90 -5.53 15.98
CA LYS A 58 10.28 -6.05 15.96
C LYS A 58 10.27 -7.57 16.12
N TYR A 59 9.45 -8.07 17.03
CA TYR A 59 9.27 -9.50 17.27
C TYR A 59 8.77 -10.26 16.03
N SER A 60 7.70 -9.81 15.37
CA SER A 60 7.19 -10.49 14.17
C SER A 60 8.18 -10.41 13.00
N THR A 61 8.99 -9.35 12.95
CA THR A 61 10.05 -9.20 11.95
C THR A 61 11.15 -10.24 12.16
N GLU A 62 11.65 -10.38 13.38
CA GLU A 62 12.66 -11.39 13.71
C GLU A 62 12.15 -12.81 13.46
N LEU A 63 10.90 -13.09 13.85
CA LEU A 63 10.27 -14.38 13.59
C LEU A 63 10.10 -14.64 12.09
N GLY A 64 9.71 -13.62 11.32
CA GLY A 64 9.60 -13.68 9.87
C GLY A 64 10.95 -14.02 9.21
N LEU A 65 12.04 -13.42 9.68
CA LEU A 65 13.39 -13.73 9.21
C LEU A 65 13.80 -15.17 9.54
N ARG A 66 13.48 -15.67 10.74
CA ARG A 66 13.76 -17.06 11.13
C ARG A 66 12.98 -18.06 10.27
N PHE A 67 11.67 -17.83 10.10
CA PHE A 67 10.84 -18.65 9.22
C PHE A 67 11.28 -18.56 7.76
N GLY A 68 11.69 -17.37 7.32
CA GLY A 68 12.26 -17.14 6.00
C GLY A 68 13.52 -17.94 5.74
N ASN A 69 14.45 -17.94 6.69
CA ASN A 69 15.67 -18.75 6.61
C ASN A 69 15.37 -20.25 6.60
N TRP A 70 14.43 -20.71 7.43
CA TRP A 70 13.97 -22.10 7.39
C TRP A 70 13.36 -22.44 6.03
N ALA A 71 12.51 -21.56 5.49
CA ALA A 71 11.87 -21.74 4.20
C ALA A 71 12.88 -21.77 3.06
N SER A 72 13.92 -20.92 3.08
CA SER A 72 14.98 -20.94 2.07
C SER A 72 15.81 -22.22 2.14
N LEU A 73 16.15 -22.71 3.34
CA LEU A 73 16.87 -23.97 3.50
C LEU A 73 16.04 -25.16 3.03
N PHE A 74 14.73 -25.18 3.34
CA PHE A 74 13.81 -26.21 2.88
C PHE A 74 13.69 -26.21 1.34
N VAL A 75 13.55 -25.02 0.74
CA VAL A 75 13.53 -24.87 -0.71
C VAL A 75 14.87 -25.30 -1.31
N GLU A 76 16.01 -24.97 -0.71
CA GLU A 76 17.30 -25.43 -1.19
C GLU A 76 17.42 -26.96 -1.11
N GLU A 77 17.01 -27.58 0.00
CA GLU A 77 17.05 -29.03 0.20
C GLU A 77 16.17 -29.76 -0.83
N VAL A 78 14.92 -29.36 -0.99
CA VAL A 78 13.98 -29.96 -1.95
C VAL A 78 14.48 -29.84 -3.39
N PHE A 79 15.18 -28.75 -3.71
CA PHE A 79 15.62 -28.44 -5.06
C PHE A 79 17.12 -28.73 -5.32
N SER A 80 17.84 -29.22 -4.31
CA SER A 80 19.26 -29.64 -4.39
C SER A 80 19.50 -30.84 -5.32
N PHE A 81 18.44 -31.51 -5.78
CA PHE A 81 18.56 -32.62 -6.72
C PHE A 81 18.96 -32.17 -8.14
N ILE A 82 18.69 -30.92 -8.52
CA ILE A 82 18.95 -30.43 -9.89
C ILE A 82 20.44 -30.39 -10.26
N PRO A 83 21.33 -29.79 -9.45
CA PRO A 83 22.74 -29.69 -9.82
C PRO A 83 23.36 -31.09 -9.96
N ASN A 84 22.86 -32.07 -9.20
CA ASN A 84 23.28 -33.46 -9.29
C ASN A 84 22.89 -34.09 -10.63
N ILE A 85 21.69 -33.84 -11.15
CA ILE A 85 21.30 -34.27 -12.50
C ILE A 85 22.28 -33.68 -13.53
N ASN A 86 22.50 -32.36 -13.50
CA ASN A 86 23.37 -31.69 -14.46
C ASN A 86 24.81 -32.22 -14.43
N ARG A 87 25.34 -32.48 -13.23
CA ARG A 87 26.68 -33.05 -13.04
C ARG A 87 26.81 -34.47 -13.59
N LEU A 88 25.82 -35.33 -13.35
CA LEU A 88 25.78 -36.68 -13.91
C LEU A 88 25.83 -36.68 -15.45
N PHE A 89 25.20 -35.68 -16.09
CA PHE A 89 25.25 -35.53 -17.55
C PHE A 89 26.55 -34.93 -18.08
N ALA A 90 27.15 -33.99 -17.34
CA ALA A 90 28.42 -33.40 -17.69
C ALA A 90 29.55 -34.44 -17.67
N GLU A 91 29.54 -35.33 -16.68
CA GLU A 91 30.58 -36.36 -16.48
C GLU A 91 30.38 -37.60 -17.37
N GLY A 92 29.16 -37.87 -17.85
CA GLY A 92 28.87 -39.08 -18.64
C GLY A 92 29.36 -39.02 -20.10
N ASN A 93 30.07 -40.05 -20.56
CA ASN A 93 30.65 -40.15 -21.91
C ASN A 93 29.61 -40.54 -22.99
N TYR A 94 28.53 -39.76 -23.10
CA TYR A 94 27.43 -39.97 -24.04
C TYR A 94 27.75 -39.38 -25.42
N SER A 95 27.25 -40.02 -26.48
CA SER A 95 27.35 -39.46 -27.83
C SER A 95 26.60 -38.12 -27.92
N ASN A 96 27.10 -37.22 -28.77
CA ASN A 96 26.52 -35.87 -28.93
C ASN A 96 25.03 -35.89 -29.31
N TYR A 97 24.59 -36.94 -30.02
CA TYR A 97 23.19 -37.10 -30.43
C TYR A 97 22.28 -37.43 -29.24
N VAL A 98 22.70 -38.37 -28.37
CA VAL A 98 21.95 -38.72 -27.15
C VAL A 98 21.86 -37.52 -26.22
N ARG A 99 22.96 -36.77 -26.06
CA ARG A 99 22.97 -35.52 -25.29
C ARG A 99 21.96 -34.50 -25.84
N TYR A 100 21.89 -34.31 -27.16
CA TYR A 100 20.99 -33.32 -27.76
C TYR A 100 19.51 -33.69 -27.60
N SER A 101 19.12 -34.91 -27.96
CA SER A 101 17.74 -35.38 -27.84
C SER A 101 17.26 -35.32 -26.39
N PHE A 102 18.16 -35.64 -25.46
CA PHE A 102 17.87 -35.59 -24.03
C PHE A 102 17.73 -34.15 -23.51
N ILE A 103 18.59 -33.21 -23.93
CA ILE A 103 18.45 -31.78 -23.60
C ILE A 103 17.10 -31.24 -24.08
N VAL A 104 16.71 -31.52 -25.33
CA VAL A 104 15.44 -31.05 -25.89
C VAL A 104 14.26 -31.61 -25.08
N PHE A 105 14.32 -32.88 -24.69
CA PHE A 105 13.27 -33.52 -23.89
C PHE A 105 13.22 -33.03 -22.44
N LEU A 106 14.37 -32.79 -21.81
CA LEU A 106 14.43 -32.32 -20.43
C LEU A 106 14.16 -30.82 -20.27
N THR A 107 14.39 -30.01 -21.29
CA THR A 107 14.24 -28.55 -21.16
C THR A 107 12.82 -28.15 -20.70
N PRO A 108 11.72 -28.68 -21.27
CA PRO A 108 10.37 -28.42 -20.75
C PRO A 108 10.16 -28.86 -19.30
N LEU A 109 10.72 -30.02 -18.92
CA LEU A 109 10.64 -30.52 -17.55
C LEU A 109 11.37 -29.58 -16.59
N TYR A 110 12.55 -29.10 -16.99
CA TYR A 110 13.33 -28.13 -16.24
C TYR A 110 12.58 -26.79 -16.08
N VAL A 111 11.95 -26.30 -17.14
CA VAL A 111 11.12 -25.07 -17.10
C VAL A 111 9.93 -25.26 -16.17
N LEU A 112 9.18 -26.36 -16.28
CA LEU A 112 8.05 -26.66 -15.39
C LEU A 112 8.49 -26.72 -13.93
N PHE A 113 9.64 -27.35 -13.69
CA PHE A 113 10.21 -27.48 -12.38
C PHE A 113 10.65 -26.13 -11.81
N LEU A 114 11.26 -25.25 -12.61
CA LEU A 114 11.61 -23.88 -12.22
C LEU A 114 10.35 -23.05 -11.90
N LEU A 115 9.29 -23.20 -12.67
CA LEU A 115 8.00 -22.56 -12.35
C LEU A 115 7.45 -23.08 -11.01
N THR A 116 7.56 -24.39 -10.77
CA THR A 116 7.16 -25.01 -9.50
C THR A 116 7.99 -24.46 -8.34
N TYR A 117 9.30 -24.32 -8.51
CA TYR A 117 10.20 -23.69 -7.54
C TYR A 117 9.75 -22.29 -7.14
N VAL A 118 9.46 -21.45 -8.14
CA VAL A 118 9.03 -20.07 -7.93
C VAL A 118 7.70 -20.02 -7.18
N ILE A 119 6.73 -20.85 -7.58
CA ILE A 119 5.41 -20.91 -6.94
C ILE A 119 5.52 -21.39 -5.49
N VAL A 120 6.25 -22.47 -5.24
CA VAL A 120 6.46 -23.02 -3.88
C VAL A 120 7.15 -21.98 -2.99
N THR A 121 8.18 -21.31 -3.50
CA THR A 121 8.91 -20.26 -2.76
C THR A 121 7.97 -19.10 -2.40
N LEU A 122 7.17 -18.61 -3.35
CA LEU A 122 6.22 -17.52 -3.13
C LEU A 122 5.17 -17.88 -2.06
N ILE A 123 4.60 -19.09 -2.16
CA ILE A 123 3.61 -19.59 -1.19
C ILE A 123 4.26 -19.69 0.19
N LEU A 124 5.43 -20.33 0.28
CA LEU A 124 6.09 -20.58 1.55
C LEU A 124 6.48 -19.27 2.27
N PHE A 125 7.05 -18.29 1.55
CA PHE A 125 7.37 -16.98 2.12
C PHE A 125 6.12 -16.20 2.54
N THR A 126 5.05 -16.29 1.76
CA THR A 126 3.76 -15.67 2.14
C THR A 126 3.21 -16.30 3.42
N LEU A 127 3.23 -17.63 3.53
CA LEU A 127 2.80 -18.33 4.74
C LEU A 127 3.67 -17.98 5.95
N CYS A 128 5.00 -17.90 5.77
CA CYS A 128 5.93 -17.47 6.82
C CYS A 128 5.61 -16.05 7.30
N LYS A 129 5.35 -15.13 6.37
CA LYS A 129 4.95 -13.74 6.67
C LYS A 129 3.64 -13.70 7.46
N VAL A 130 2.61 -14.38 6.99
CA VAL A 130 1.30 -14.42 7.66
C VAL A 130 1.42 -15.04 9.05
N ALA A 131 2.11 -16.17 9.18
CA ALA A 131 2.33 -16.84 10.46
C ALA A 131 3.09 -15.94 11.45
N ALA A 132 4.16 -15.28 11.01
CA ALA A 132 4.93 -14.38 11.85
C ALA A 132 4.12 -13.17 12.34
N THR A 133 3.31 -12.57 11.46
CA THR A 133 2.41 -11.47 11.83
C THR A 133 1.33 -11.93 12.81
N ILE A 134 0.66 -13.06 12.56
CA ILE A 134 -0.37 -13.60 13.47
C ILE A 134 0.23 -13.87 14.84
N LEU A 135 1.38 -14.54 14.91
CA LEU A 135 2.04 -14.84 16.18
C LEU A 135 2.51 -13.57 16.90
N GLY A 136 2.96 -12.55 16.15
CA GLY A 136 3.29 -11.24 16.70
C GLY A 136 2.09 -10.54 17.33
N VAL A 137 0.96 -10.50 16.62
CA VAL A 137 -0.28 -9.88 17.11
C VAL A 137 -0.82 -10.62 18.33
N LEU A 138 -0.79 -11.95 18.35
CA LEU A 138 -1.27 -12.75 19.47
C LEU A 138 -0.41 -12.57 20.73
N ARG A 139 0.91 -12.41 20.58
CA ARG A 139 1.83 -12.25 21.72
C ARG A 139 1.94 -10.81 22.20
N HIS A 140 1.88 -9.84 21.28
CA HIS A 140 2.11 -8.43 21.56
C HIS A 140 1.07 -7.51 20.87
N PRO A 141 -0.24 -7.65 21.19
CA PRO A 141 -1.31 -6.97 20.44
C PRO A 141 -1.20 -5.45 20.50
N LEU A 142 -0.86 -4.88 21.66
CA LEU A 142 -0.71 -3.43 21.83
C LEU A 142 0.49 -2.88 21.06
N GLU A 143 1.61 -3.61 21.04
CA GLU A 143 2.79 -3.23 20.25
C GLU A 143 2.49 -3.30 18.75
N SER A 144 1.78 -4.34 18.30
CA SER A 144 1.34 -4.49 16.91
C SER A 144 0.43 -3.34 16.47
N LEU A 145 -0.54 -2.94 17.29
CA LEU A 145 -1.41 -1.79 17.02
C LEU A 145 -0.62 -0.47 16.99
N GLY A 146 0.27 -0.26 17.97
CA GLY A 146 1.15 0.92 18.01
C GLY A 146 2.10 1.00 16.81
N SER A 147 2.49 -0.14 16.26
CA SER A 147 3.41 -0.23 15.11
C SER A 147 2.76 0.12 13.77
N ILE A 148 1.43 0.16 13.65
CA ILE A 148 0.72 0.44 12.38
C ILE A 148 1.16 1.79 11.80
N ALA A 149 1.15 2.84 12.62
CA ALA A 149 1.48 4.18 12.18
C ALA A 149 2.94 4.26 11.69
N TYR A 150 3.87 3.67 12.46
CA TYR A 150 5.28 3.61 12.09
C TYR A 150 5.50 2.85 10.77
N ASN A 151 4.95 1.64 10.64
CA ASN A 151 5.08 0.84 9.43
C ASN A 151 4.45 1.52 8.21
N TRP A 152 3.33 2.24 8.41
CA TRP A 152 2.69 3.00 7.36
C TRP A 152 3.60 4.13 6.88
N ARG A 153 4.16 4.94 7.80
CA ARG A 153 5.13 6.00 7.45
C ARG A 153 6.32 5.41 6.71
N LYS A 154 6.88 4.31 7.22
CA LYS A 154 8.00 3.60 6.58
C LYS A 154 7.66 3.18 5.15
N ALA A 155 6.50 2.56 4.94
CA ALA A 155 6.08 2.08 3.62
C ALA A 155 5.79 3.22 2.63
N VAL A 156 5.24 4.34 3.10
CA VAL A 156 4.77 5.44 2.25
C VAL A 156 5.85 6.50 2.00
N LEU A 157 6.65 6.81 3.01
CA LEU A 157 7.56 7.97 3.00
C LEU A 157 9.04 7.58 2.93
N TYR A 158 9.45 6.43 3.47
CA TYR A 158 10.86 6.09 3.60
C TYR A 158 11.31 5.05 2.56
N VAL A 159 10.45 4.08 2.24
CA VAL A 159 10.79 2.95 1.35
C VAL A 159 10.27 3.19 -0.07
N ASP A 160 11.18 3.16 -1.05
CA ASP A 160 10.88 3.26 -2.49
C ASP A 160 11.27 1.99 -3.26
N ILE A 161 11.05 1.98 -4.58
CA ILE A 161 11.31 0.85 -5.48
C ILE A 161 12.78 0.42 -5.53
N MET A 162 13.72 1.28 -5.13
CA MET A 162 15.15 0.93 -5.07
C MET A 162 15.48 -0.01 -3.91
N ARG A 163 14.53 -0.18 -2.98
CA ARG A 163 14.64 -1.13 -1.86
C ARG A 163 14.04 -2.46 -2.25
N THR A 164 14.68 -3.53 -1.78
CA THR A 164 14.25 -4.92 -2.00
C THR A 164 12.77 -5.06 -1.66
N PRO A 165 11.93 -5.58 -2.56
CA PRO A 165 10.52 -5.80 -2.28
C PRO A 165 10.34 -6.70 -1.06
N GLU A 166 9.43 -6.35 -0.16
CA GLU A 166 9.23 -7.06 1.11
C GLU A 166 8.46 -8.39 0.89
N LEU A 167 9.18 -9.43 0.48
CA LEU A 167 8.68 -10.80 0.43
C LEU A 167 8.52 -11.38 1.84
N ILE A 168 9.47 -11.06 2.71
CA ILE A 168 9.53 -11.51 4.11
C ILE A 168 9.70 -10.27 4.99
N PRO A 169 8.98 -10.18 6.13
CA PRO A 169 9.17 -9.10 7.09
C PRO A 169 10.65 -8.90 7.45
N GLY A 170 11.16 -7.69 7.24
CA GLY A 170 12.51 -7.31 7.64
C GLY A 170 13.63 -7.63 6.66
N VAL A 171 13.34 -8.28 5.52
CA VAL A 171 14.38 -8.62 4.51
C VAL A 171 15.18 -7.41 4.03
N GLU A 172 14.56 -6.23 4.04
CA GLU A 172 15.16 -4.95 3.67
C GLU A 172 16.29 -4.49 4.59
N GLY A 173 16.33 -4.95 5.85
CA GLY A 173 17.33 -4.53 6.84
C GLY A 173 18.43 -5.56 7.08
N VAL A 174 18.41 -6.68 6.37
CA VAL A 174 19.44 -7.71 6.54
C VAL A 174 20.69 -7.25 5.76
N PRO A 175 21.92 -7.35 6.30
CA PRO A 175 23.15 -6.96 5.57
C PRO A 175 23.44 -7.91 4.40
N ASP A 176 23.95 -7.40 3.27
CA ASP A 176 24.14 -8.16 2.02
C ASP A 176 24.97 -9.45 2.14
N ASN A 177 25.83 -9.54 3.14
CA ASN A 177 26.67 -10.73 3.42
C ASN A 177 25.96 -11.84 4.22
N SER A 178 24.68 -11.69 4.58
CA SER A 178 23.93 -12.71 5.30
C SER A 178 23.66 -13.94 4.43
N VAL A 179 24.20 -15.10 4.82
CA VAL A 179 23.99 -16.38 4.12
C VAL A 179 22.51 -16.78 4.05
N SER A 180 21.72 -16.43 5.07
CA SER A 180 20.35 -16.93 5.29
C SER A 180 19.30 -16.45 4.29
N LEU A 181 19.58 -15.47 3.43
CA LEU A 181 18.61 -14.93 2.45
C LEU A 181 19.26 -14.63 1.09
N LYS A 182 20.32 -15.38 0.76
CA LYS A 182 21.13 -15.20 -0.44
C LYS A 182 20.27 -15.04 -1.71
N TYR A 183 19.32 -15.94 -1.93
CA TYR A 183 18.45 -15.95 -3.12
C TYR A 183 17.54 -14.71 -3.28
N ILE A 184 17.03 -14.16 -2.17
CA ILE A 184 16.17 -12.97 -2.24
C ILE A 184 16.98 -11.73 -2.64
N LYS A 185 18.24 -11.67 -2.19
CA LYS A 185 19.14 -10.55 -2.46
C LYS A 185 19.88 -10.66 -3.78
N GLU A 186 20.19 -11.88 -4.19
CA GLU A 186 20.78 -12.16 -5.51
C GLU A 186 19.86 -11.67 -6.64
N PHE A 187 18.54 -11.50 -6.42
CA PHE A 187 17.65 -10.81 -7.36
C PHE A 187 18.07 -9.38 -7.69
N LYS A 188 18.65 -8.66 -6.72
CA LYS A 188 19.13 -7.28 -6.91
C LYS A 188 20.43 -7.23 -7.70
N ASN A 189 21.18 -8.33 -7.70
CA ASN A 189 22.50 -8.39 -8.30
C ASN A 189 22.39 -8.97 -9.72
N SER A 190 22.55 -8.13 -10.75
CA SER A 190 22.56 -8.55 -12.16
C SER A 190 23.60 -9.66 -12.45
N GLN A 191 24.58 -9.81 -11.56
CA GLN A 191 25.56 -10.88 -11.58
C GLN A 191 24.92 -12.28 -11.48
N LEU A 192 23.77 -12.48 -10.84
CA LEU A 192 23.17 -13.81 -10.79
C LEU A 192 22.69 -14.25 -12.18
N ILE A 193 22.02 -13.36 -12.93
CA ILE A 193 21.60 -13.68 -14.31
C ILE A 193 22.83 -13.96 -15.17
N HIS A 194 23.90 -13.17 -14.97
CA HIS A 194 25.16 -13.42 -15.65
C HIS A 194 25.74 -14.80 -15.30
N ASN A 195 25.87 -15.14 -14.02
CA ASN A 195 26.45 -16.42 -13.59
C ASN A 195 25.58 -17.59 -14.02
N LEU A 196 24.25 -17.46 -13.94
CA LEU A 196 23.32 -18.47 -14.45
C LEU A 196 23.54 -18.68 -15.95
N ILE A 197 23.60 -17.61 -16.75
CA ILE A 197 23.73 -17.73 -18.22
C ILE A 197 25.13 -18.22 -18.64
N TYR A 198 26.18 -17.70 -18.03
CA TYR A 198 27.56 -17.88 -18.50
C TYR A 198 28.33 -18.97 -17.77
N GLU A 199 28.05 -19.25 -16.50
CA GLU A 199 28.71 -20.30 -15.74
C GLU A 199 27.83 -21.56 -15.75
N ASP A 200 26.62 -21.45 -15.20
CA ASP A 200 25.76 -22.62 -14.97
C ASP A 200 25.16 -23.17 -16.26
N LEU A 201 24.78 -22.34 -17.23
CA LEU A 201 24.14 -22.82 -18.47
C LEU A 201 25.12 -22.94 -19.65
N SER A 202 26.43 -22.79 -19.41
CA SER A 202 27.47 -22.84 -20.45
C SER A 202 27.49 -24.16 -21.24
N TYR A 203 27.10 -25.26 -20.61
CA TYR A 203 27.04 -26.59 -21.25
C TYR A 203 25.84 -26.77 -22.19
N LEU A 204 24.83 -25.90 -22.13
CA LEU A 204 23.64 -25.97 -22.97
C LEU A 204 23.87 -25.24 -24.30
N LYS A 205 23.72 -25.96 -25.41
CA LYS A 205 23.74 -25.35 -26.75
C LYS A 205 22.48 -24.51 -26.99
N PHE A 206 22.58 -23.62 -27.97
CA PHE A 206 21.42 -22.92 -28.53
C PHE A 206 20.40 -23.94 -29.08
N PRO A 207 19.08 -23.79 -28.83
CA PRO A 207 18.38 -22.68 -28.17
C PRO A 207 18.08 -22.88 -26.65
N GLY A 208 18.36 -24.05 -26.07
CA GLY A 208 17.95 -24.42 -24.71
C GLY A 208 18.41 -23.44 -23.62
N ARG A 209 19.65 -22.92 -23.72
CA ARG A 209 20.20 -21.93 -22.77
C ARG A 209 19.33 -20.68 -22.63
N TYR A 210 18.79 -20.17 -23.74
CA TYR A 210 17.99 -18.95 -23.73
C TYR A 210 16.58 -19.24 -23.22
N LEU A 211 16.02 -20.41 -23.53
CA LEU A 211 14.70 -20.78 -23.02
C LEU A 211 14.73 -20.88 -21.48
N ILE A 212 15.78 -21.48 -20.92
CA ILE A 212 15.96 -21.56 -19.46
C ILE A 212 16.21 -20.19 -18.86
N ALA A 213 17.06 -19.35 -19.45
CA ALA A 213 17.28 -17.99 -18.98
C ALA A 213 15.99 -17.14 -19.00
N ILE A 214 15.20 -17.25 -20.07
CA ILE A 214 13.89 -16.58 -20.18
C ILE A 214 12.93 -17.10 -19.11
N ALA A 215 12.84 -18.42 -18.92
CA ALA A 215 11.99 -19.01 -17.89
C ALA A 215 12.41 -18.57 -16.49
N TYR A 216 13.72 -18.52 -16.21
CA TYR A 216 14.27 -18.02 -14.95
C TYR A 216 13.91 -16.54 -14.74
N CYS A 217 14.19 -15.68 -15.71
CA CYS A 217 13.83 -14.26 -15.66
C CYS A 217 12.33 -14.06 -15.47
N ALA A 218 11.49 -14.81 -16.21
CA ALA A 218 10.04 -14.76 -16.07
C ALA A 218 9.59 -15.22 -14.67
N GLY A 219 10.19 -16.29 -14.15
CA GLY A 219 9.97 -16.78 -12.79
C GLY A 219 10.33 -15.74 -11.73
N MET A 220 11.47 -15.09 -11.85
CA MET A 220 11.91 -14.04 -10.92
C MET A 220 11.01 -12.80 -11.00
N VAL A 221 10.60 -12.39 -12.20
CA VAL A 221 9.62 -11.33 -12.39
C VAL A 221 8.29 -11.71 -11.72
N PHE A 222 7.83 -12.95 -11.88
CA PHE A 222 6.61 -13.45 -11.25
C PHE A 222 6.73 -13.51 -9.71
N LEU A 223 7.92 -13.75 -9.17
CA LEU A 223 8.17 -13.73 -7.73
C LEU A 223 8.12 -12.31 -7.15
N VAL A 224 8.59 -11.32 -7.91
CA VAL A 224 8.76 -9.94 -7.44
C VAL A 224 7.55 -9.05 -7.70
N ILE A 225 6.83 -9.27 -8.81
CA ILE A 225 5.62 -8.51 -9.15
C ILE A 225 4.61 -8.49 -7.98
N PRO A 226 4.25 -9.61 -7.33
CA PRO A 226 3.31 -9.60 -6.22
C PRO A 226 3.75 -8.69 -5.08
N ALA A 227 5.05 -8.66 -4.75
CA ALA A 227 5.59 -7.82 -3.69
C ALA A 227 5.62 -6.33 -4.07
N ILE A 228 5.89 -6.01 -5.34
CA ILE A 228 5.79 -4.63 -5.86
C ILE A 228 4.32 -4.17 -5.88
N VAL A 229 3.41 -4.99 -6.42
CA VAL A 229 1.98 -4.71 -6.46
C VAL A 229 1.44 -4.51 -5.04
N TYR A 230 1.87 -5.35 -4.10
CA TYR A 230 1.58 -5.20 -2.68
C TYR A 230 2.06 -3.85 -2.13
N ARG A 231 3.32 -3.47 -2.39
CA ARG A 231 3.88 -2.18 -1.95
C ARG A 231 3.09 -1.00 -2.53
N LEU A 232 2.77 -1.05 -3.82
CA LEU A 232 1.98 -0.01 -4.51
C LEU A 232 0.53 0.02 -3.99
N SER A 233 -0.06 -1.13 -3.68
CA SER A 233 -1.39 -1.22 -3.07
C SER A 233 -1.41 -0.51 -1.71
N LEU A 234 -0.46 -0.78 -0.82
CA LEU A 234 -0.33 -0.07 0.46
C LEU A 234 -0.17 1.44 0.27
N LYS A 235 0.68 1.86 -0.66
CA LYS A 235 0.88 3.27 -1.00
C LYS A 235 -0.39 3.94 -1.52
N SER A 236 -1.15 3.24 -2.38
CA SER A 236 -2.42 3.73 -2.91
C SER A 236 -3.51 3.91 -1.84
N THR A 237 -3.38 3.21 -0.71
CA THR A 237 -4.29 3.30 0.45
C THR A 237 -3.86 4.31 1.50
N SER A 238 -2.82 5.10 1.21
CA SER A 238 -2.30 6.08 2.15
C SER A 238 -3.38 7.07 2.59
N VAL A 239 -3.39 7.42 3.88
CA VAL A 239 -4.35 8.38 4.46
C VAL A 239 -4.33 9.74 3.75
N LEU A 240 -3.23 10.06 3.06
CA LEU A 240 -3.11 11.19 2.14
C LEU A 240 -4.25 11.26 1.11
N TRP A 241 -4.91 10.14 0.80
CA TRP A 241 -6.02 10.05 -0.15
C TRP A 241 -7.40 10.30 0.43
N SER A 242 -7.53 10.40 1.75
CA SER A 242 -8.84 10.59 2.37
C SER A 242 -9.57 11.86 1.87
N PRO A 243 -8.89 13.00 1.60
CA PRO A 243 -9.56 14.17 1.02
C PRO A 243 -9.91 14.01 -0.47
N LEU A 244 -9.20 13.13 -1.19
CA LEU A 244 -9.46 12.88 -2.60
C LEU A 244 -10.79 12.17 -2.83
N LEU A 245 -11.31 11.42 -1.84
CA LEU A 245 -12.67 10.84 -1.90
C LEU A 245 -13.77 11.89 -2.14
N TRP A 246 -13.54 13.16 -1.77
CA TRP A 246 -14.47 14.25 -2.05
C TRP A 246 -14.27 14.89 -3.42
N VAL A 247 -13.06 14.80 -3.99
CA VAL A 247 -12.72 15.31 -5.32
C VAL A 247 -13.17 14.36 -6.42
N VAL A 248 -13.15 13.05 -6.15
CA VAL A 248 -13.53 12.00 -7.10
C VAL A 248 -14.96 12.24 -7.60
N ARG A 249 -15.08 12.70 -8.84
CA ARG A 249 -16.35 12.82 -9.55
C ARG A 249 -16.69 11.51 -10.25
N PRO A 250 -17.98 11.20 -10.46
CA PRO A 250 -18.36 10.15 -11.38
C PRO A 250 -17.77 10.46 -12.76
N ALA A 251 -16.96 9.53 -13.27
CA ALA A 251 -16.15 9.58 -14.49
C ALA A 251 -16.80 10.08 -15.80
N ALA A 252 -18.13 10.16 -15.87
CA ALA A 252 -18.84 10.32 -17.12
C ALA A 252 -19.63 11.63 -17.15
N ASP A 253 -19.47 12.39 -18.23
CA ASP A 253 -20.33 13.51 -18.60
C ASP A 253 -21.77 12.99 -18.69
N ALA A 254 -22.54 13.25 -17.63
CA ALA A 254 -23.97 13.07 -17.70
C ALA A 254 -24.49 14.24 -18.54
N SER A 255 -25.01 13.93 -19.73
CA SER A 255 -25.66 14.93 -20.58
C SER A 255 -26.89 15.57 -19.92
N SER A 256 -27.43 14.94 -18.86
CA SER A 256 -28.53 15.50 -18.06
C SER A 256 -28.22 15.56 -16.56
N ILE A 257 -28.75 16.60 -15.91
CA ILE A 257 -28.68 16.77 -14.45
C ILE A 257 -29.35 15.59 -13.72
N VAL A 258 -30.42 15.03 -14.31
CA VAL A 258 -31.13 13.87 -13.77
C VAL A 258 -30.21 12.66 -13.65
N GLN A 259 -29.43 12.36 -14.71
CA GLN A 259 -28.46 11.26 -14.65
C GLN A 259 -27.35 11.54 -13.62
N THR A 260 -26.94 12.80 -13.45
CA THR A 260 -25.97 13.18 -12.41
C THR A 260 -26.52 12.88 -11.02
N MET A 261 -27.77 13.26 -10.74
CA MET A 261 -28.43 13.00 -9.47
C MET A 261 -28.64 11.50 -9.21
N GLN A 262 -29.11 10.76 -10.23
CA GLN A 262 -29.25 9.31 -10.13
C GLN A 262 -27.93 8.63 -9.78
N ARG A 263 -26.83 9.07 -10.39
CA ARG A 263 -25.48 8.57 -10.09
C ARG A 263 -25.02 8.96 -8.69
N LEU A 264 -25.33 10.18 -8.23
CA LEU A 264 -25.02 10.64 -6.87
C LEU A 264 -25.70 9.77 -5.82
N VAL A 265 -26.95 9.37 -6.05
CA VAL A 265 -27.73 8.58 -5.10
C VAL A 265 -27.40 7.09 -5.15
N ARG A 266 -27.15 6.53 -6.35
CA ARG A 266 -27.06 5.08 -6.56
C ARG A 266 -25.65 4.49 -6.63
N ARG A 267 -24.57 5.26 -6.86
CA ARG A 267 -23.23 4.68 -7.03
C ARG A 267 -22.56 4.36 -5.70
N ASP A 268 -21.89 3.21 -5.64
CA ASP A 268 -21.17 2.70 -4.46
C ASP A 268 -20.13 3.69 -3.92
N VAL A 269 -19.45 4.43 -4.80
CA VAL A 269 -18.45 5.43 -4.38
C VAL A 269 -19.10 6.53 -3.55
N MET A 270 -20.31 6.94 -3.91
CA MET A 270 -21.02 7.98 -3.18
C MET A 270 -21.53 7.47 -1.83
N LEU A 271 -21.86 6.18 -1.74
CA LEU A 271 -22.12 5.54 -0.46
C LEU A 271 -20.88 5.61 0.45
N VAL A 272 -19.70 5.26 -0.07
CA VAL A 272 -18.44 5.36 0.69
C VAL A 272 -18.13 6.80 1.09
N THR A 273 -18.22 7.76 0.17
CA THR A 273 -17.99 9.19 0.47
C THR A 273 -18.99 9.73 1.49
N ARG A 274 -20.24 9.23 1.49
CA ARG A 274 -21.27 9.59 2.47
C ARG A 274 -20.93 9.02 3.85
N VAL A 275 -20.63 7.73 3.95
CA VAL A 275 -20.23 7.09 5.22
C VAL A 275 -18.98 7.77 5.78
N TYR A 276 -18.00 8.06 4.93
CA TYR A 276 -16.80 8.79 5.30
C TYR A 276 -17.11 10.21 5.79
N SER A 277 -18.03 10.93 5.14
CA SER A 277 -18.46 12.26 5.60
C SER A 277 -19.15 12.22 6.96
N VAL A 278 -20.01 11.22 7.21
CA VAL A 278 -20.61 10.99 8.54
C VAL A 278 -19.53 10.72 9.59
N LEU A 279 -18.55 9.88 9.26
CA LEU A 279 -17.42 9.59 10.14
C LEU A 279 -16.62 10.87 10.48
N ILE A 280 -16.32 11.72 9.49
CA ILE A 280 -15.59 12.98 9.72
C ILE A 280 -16.39 13.94 10.62
N ILE A 281 -17.70 14.06 10.40
CA ILE A 281 -18.58 14.84 11.27
C ILE A 281 -18.55 14.28 12.70
N ALA A 282 -18.70 12.96 12.86
CA ALA A 282 -18.66 12.30 14.16
C ALA A 282 -17.31 12.49 14.86
N LEU A 283 -16.19 12.31 14.16
CA LEU A 283 -14.85 12.52 14.71
C LEU A 283 -14.63 13.97 15.15
N PHE A 284 -15.13 14.94 14.39
CA PHE A 284 -15.04 16.36 14.75
C PHE A 284 -15.84 16.67 16.04
N PHE A 285 -17.08 16.20 16.14
CA PHE A 285 -17.88 16.39 17.34
C PHE A 285 -17.34 15.61 18.55
N THR A 286 -16.79 14.43 18.34
CA THR A 286 -16.06 13.69 19.37
C THR A 286 -14.86 14.50 19.86
N LYS A 287 -14.08 15.11 18.96
CA LYS A 287 -12.97 16.01 19.35
C LYS A 287 -13.49 17.20 20.16
N LEU A 288 -14.59 17.84 19.76
CA LEU A 288 -15.21 18.93 20.54
C LEU A 288 -15.62 18.47 21.94
N PHE A 289 -16.26 17.30 22.04
CA PHE A 289 -16.68 16.73 23.31
C PHE A 289 -15.49 16.41 24.22
N LEU A 290 -14.44 15.80 23.67
CA LEU A 290 -13.20 15.47 24.39
C LEU A 290 -12.45 16.74 24.79
N SER A 291 -12.48 17.79 23.96
CA SER A 291 -11.90 19.09 24.27
C SER A 291 -12.59 19.76 25.46
N TYR A 292 -13.92 19.69 25.53
CA TYR A 292 -14.69 20.21 26.65
C TYR A 292 -14.40 19.46 27.96
N HIS A 293 -14.30 18.13 27.91
CA HIS A 293 -14.06 17.27 29.08
C HIS A 293 -12.58 16.96 29.32
N TRP A 294 -11.65 17.67 28.68
CA TRP A 294 -10.25 17.27 28.64
C TRP A 294 -9.57 17.21 30.01
N ALA A 295 -9.90 18.16 30.89
CA ALA A 295 -9.34 18.18 32.24
C ALA A 295 -9.67 16.90 33.03
N GLU A 296 -10.92 16.44 32.93
CA GLU A 296 -11.38 15.21 33.60
C GLU A 296 -10.80 13.95 32.95
N LEU A 297 -10.84 13.89 31.61
CA LEU A 297 -10.30 12.77 30.83
C LEU A 297 -8.80 12.59 31.03
N ARG A 298 -8.05 13.70 31.11
CA ARG A 298 -6.61 13.66 31.35
C ARG A 298 -6.29 12.94 32.66
N VAL A 299 -6.96 13.29 33.75
CA VAL A 299 -6.72 12.66 35.07
C VAL A 299 -6.97 11.15 35.01
N TRP A 300 -7.97 10.72 34.22
CA TRP A 300 -8.33 9.32 34.10
C TRP A 300 -7.41 8.52 33.17
N ILE A 301 -6.95 9.12 32.07
CA ILE A 301 -6.18 8.44 31.02
C ILE A 301 -4.67 8.55 31.25
N GLU A 302 -4.16 9.63 31.83
CA GLU A 302 -2.72 9.88 32.04
C GLU A 302 -1.99 8.71 32.76
N PRO A 303 -2.60 7.99 33.73
CA PRO A 303 -1.98 6.80 34.32
C PRO A 303 -1.93 5.59 33.39
N SER A 304 -2.75 5.55 32.34
CA SER A 304 -2.86 4.41 31.43
C SER A 304 -1.74 4.42 30.38
N MET A 305 -1.28 3.22 30.02
CA MET A 305 -0.34 3.04 28.90
C MET A 305 -0.91 3.55 27.56
N LEU A 306 -2.24 3.74 27.46
CA LEU A 306 -2.92 4.28 26.30
C LEU A 306 -2.72 5.80 26.13
N TRP A 307 -2.28 6.51 27.18
CA TRP A 307 -2.10 7.95 27.11
C TRP A 307 -1.11 8.36 26.01
N SER A 308 0.02 7.66 25.88
CA SER A 308 1.00 7.96 24.84
C SER A 308 0.45 7.78 23.42
N LEU A 309 -0.53 6.88 23.24
CA LEU A 309 -1.20 6.65 21.96
C LEU A 309 -2.32 7.67 21.68
N VAL A 310 -3.09 8.01 22.71
CA VAL A 310 -4.32 8.80 22.59
C VAL A 310 -4.04 10.30 22.69
N ALA A 311 -3.10 10.70 23.55
CA ALA A 311 -2.82 12.11 23.83
C ALA A 311 -2.53 12.92 22.56
N PRO A 312 -1.72 12.46 21.60
CA PRO A 312 -1.44 13.26 20.43
C PRO A 312 -2.63 13.36 19.45
N LEU A 313 -3.55 12.41 19.49
CA LEU A 313 -4.75 12.40 18.66
C LEU A 313 -5.87 13.27 19.25
N VAL A 314 -5.92 13.35 20.58
CA VAL A 314 -7.03 13.99 21.31
C VAL A 314 -6.65 15.35 21.89
N ALA A 315 -5.35 15.66 22.05
CA ALA A 315 -4.88 16.91 22.64
C ALA A 315 -5.63 18.13 22.05
N PRO A 316 -6.48 18.79 22.84
CA PRO A 316 -7.49 19.71 22.34
C PRO A 316 -6.97 21.13 22.24
N ASN A 317 -5.69 21.30 21.96
CA ASN A 317 -5.07 22.60 22.14
C ASN A 317 -5.75 23.63 21.24
N GLU A 318 -6.10 23.26 19.99
CA GLU A 318 -6.80 24.14 19.05
C GLU A 318 -7.62 23.31 18.01
N ILE A 319 -8.59 23.96 17.36
CA ILE A 319 -9.27 23.44 16.16
C ILE A 319 -8.60 24.05 14.93
N PRO A 320 -7.72 23.33 14.24
CA PRO A 320 -7.05 23.87 13.06
C PRO A 320 -8.04 24.04 11.89
N TRP A 321 -7.78 25.05 11.03
CA TRP A 321 -8.66 25.39 9.91
C TRP A 321 -8.88 24.24 8.91
N TRP A 322 -7.90 23.35 8.73
CA TRP A 322 -8.08 22.18 7.88
C TRP A 322 -9.15 21.22 8.41
N GLN A 323 -9.34 21.12 9.73
CA GLN A 323 -10.43 20.31 10.31
C GLN A 323 -11.79 20.96 10.05
N LEU A 324 -11.88 22.29 10.14
CA LEU A 324 -13.09 23.03 9.78
C LEU A 324 -13.41 22.90 8.28
N ALA A 325 -12.39 22.94 7.43
CA ALA A 325 -12.56 22.71 5.99
C ALA A 325 -13.04 21.28 5.69
N ALA A 326 -12.47 20.27 6.36
CA ALA A 326 -12.89 18.87 6.25
C ALA A 326 -14.35 18.69 6.72
N LEU A 327 -14.72 19.29 7.86
CA LEU A 327 -16.08 19.29 8.38
C LEU A 327 -17.06 19.95 7.41
N THR A 328 -16.73 21.14 6.91
CA THR A 328 -17.56 21.87 5.95
C THR A 328 -17.76 21.05 4.67
N ASN A 329 -16.70 20.41 4.17
CA ASN A 329 -16.77 19.54 3.00
C ASN A 329 -17.65 18.29 3.25
N ALA A 330 -17.56 17.69 4.44
CA ALA A 330 -18.42 16.60 4.86
C ALA A 330 -19.90 17.01 4.90
N PHE A 331 -20.23 18.16 5.50
CA PHE A 331 -21.60 18.70 5.49
C PHE A 331 -22.13 18.97 4.08
N LEU A 332 -21.32 19.62 3.22
CA LEU A 332 -21.69 19.86 1.82
C LEU A 332 -21.93 18.54 1.06
N THR A 333 -21.19 17.48 1.38
CA THR A 333 -21.39 16.15 0.80
C THR A 333 -22.75 15.57 1.19
N ILE A 334 -23.09 15.61 2.49
CA ILE A 334 -24.38 15.11 2.98
C ILE A 334 -25.53 15.96 2.42
N ALA A 335 -25.40 17.28 2.43
CA ALA A 335 -26.40 18.20 1.88
C ALA A 335 -26.64 17.93 0.38
N LEU A 336 -25.58 17.72 -0.40
CA LEU A 336 -25.70 17.38 -1.81
C LEU A 336 -26.44 16.05 -2.03
N TYR A 337 -26.20 15.05 -1.17
CA TYR A 337 -26.89 13.76 -1.26
C TYR A 337 -28.38 13.87 -0.93
N VAL A 338 -28.71 14.56 0.17
CA VAL A 338 -30.10 14.80 0.58
C VAL A 338 -30.84 15.60 -0.49
N ALA A 339 -30.21 16.65 -1.03
CA ALA A 339 -30.75 17.43 -2.12
C ALA A 339 -30.96 16.56 -3.37
N ALA A 340 -29.97 15.74 -3.75
CA ALA A 340 -30.08 14.85 -4.91
C ALA A 340 -31.25 13.85 -4.76
N ASP A 341 -31.41 13.23 -3.60
CA ASP A 341 -32.52 12.30 -3.34
C ASP A 341 -33.87 13.00 -3.38
N TYR A 342 -33.98 14.17 -2.76
CA TYR A 342 -35.18 15.02 -2.81
C TYR A 342 -35.56 15.35 -4.26
N TYR A 343 -34.61 15.88 -5.05
CA TYR A 343 -34.88 16.27 -6.43
C TYR A 343 -35.21 15.09 -7.34
N LEU A 344 -34.63 13.91 -7.11
CA LEU A 344 -35.01 12.71 -7.86
C LEU A 344 -36.46 12.30 -7.61
N LYS A 345 -36.95 12.42 -6.38
CA LYS A 345 -38.36 12.16 -6.03
C LYS A 345 -39.28 13.20 -6.68
N GLU A 346 -38.89 14.46 -6.62
CA GLU A 346 -39.70 15.56 -7.18
C GLU A 346 -39.82 15.49 -8.72
N LEU A 347 -38.74 15.09 -9.38
CA LEU A 347 -38.74 14.84 -10.83
C LEU A 347 -39.63 13.65 -11.22
N GLN A 348 -39.78 12.64 -10.36
CA GLN A 348 -40.72 11.54 -10.59
C GLN A 348 -42.18 12.01 -10.50
N ILE A 349 -42.46 13.05 -9.71
CA ILE A 349 -43.78 13.66 -9.54
C ILE A 349 -44.08 14.69 -10.65
N LYS A 350 -43.18 14.87 -11.64
CA LYS A 350 -43.27 15.86 -12.73
C LYS A 350 -43.35 17.32 -12.24
N ALA A 351 -42.77 17.63 -11.08
CA ALA A 351 -42.65 19.02 -10.65
C ALA A 351 -41.72 19.80 -11.60
N SER A 352 -42.11 21.01 -11.98
CA SER A 352 -41.34 21.89 -12.87
C SER A 352 -40.23 22.61 -12.10
N ILE A 353 -39.19 21.88 -11.71
CA ILE A 353 -37.98 22.49 -11.15
C ILE A 353 -37.11 23.01 -12.31
N PRO A 354 -36.68 24.28 -12.30
CA PRO A 354 -35.81 24.81 -13.35
C PRO A 354 -34.43 24.11 -13.32
N GLU A 355 -34.16 23.27 -14.32
CA GLU A 355 -32.93 22.46 -14.42
C GLU A 355 -31.65 23.30 -14.32
N HIS A 356 -31.66 24.51 -14.90
CA HIS A 356 -30.51 25.42 -14.89
C HIS A 356 -30.13 25.87 -13.46
N ALA A 357 -31.11 26.16 -12.61
CA ALA A 357 -30.86 26.56 -11.22
C ALA A 357 -30.24 25.40 -10.43
N LEU A 358 -30.76 24.19 -10.64
CA LEU A 358 -30.25 22.97 -10.01
C LEU A 358 -28.81 22.67 -10.46
N GLN A 359 -28.54 22.74 -11.77
CA GLN A 359 -27.21 22.52 -12.32
C GLN A 359 -26.20 23.54 -11.78
N SER A 360 -26.58 24.82 -11.71
CA SER A 360 -25.73 25.89 -11.16
C SER A 360 -25.41 25.66 -9.68
N SER A 361 -26.42 25.30 -8.88
CA SER A 361 -26.25 24.99 -7.45
C SER A 361 -25.29 23.82 -7.24
N VAL A 362 -25.51 22.72 -7.95
CA VAL A 362 -24.69 21.51 -7.86
C VAL A 362 -23.24 21.78 -8.29
N LYS A 363 -23.06 22.50 -9.40
CA LYS A 363 -21.73 22.90 -9.89
C LYS A 363 -21.00 23.76 -8.86
N SER A 364 -21.70 24.72 -8.23
CA SER A 364 -21.13 25.60 -7.22
C SER A 364 -20.69 24.82 -5.97
N VAL A 365 -21.56 23.93 -5.45
CA VAL A 365 -21.23 23.05 -4.33
C VAL A 365 -20.01 22.19 -4.66
N PHE A 366 -19.95 21.60 -5.86
CA PHE A 366 -18.77 20.83 -6.25
C PHE A 366 -17.50 21.67 -6.31
N ILE A 367 -17.55 22.90 -6.84
CA ILE A 367 -16.37 23.78 -6.89
C ILE A 367 -15.85 24.06 -5.47
N ILE A 368 -16.74 24.47 -4.56
CA ILE A 368 -16.40 24.76 -3.15
C ILE A 368 -15.79 23.51 -2.50
N ARG A 369 -16.43 22.35 -2.66
CA ARG A 369 -15.92 21.07 -2.12
C ARG A 369 -14.54 20.73 -2.66
N ASN A 370 -14.26 20.92 -3.94
CA ASN A 370 -12.92 20.64 -4.50
C ASN A 370 -11.86 21.56 -3.92
N ILE A 371 -12.15 22.84 -3.75
CA ILE A 371 -11.22 23.80 -3.14
C ILE A 371 -10.90 23.37 -1.70
N LEU A 372 -11.93 23.05 -0.90
CA LEU A 372 -11.76 22.55 0.47
C LEU A 372 -10.98 21.22 0.52
N SER A 373 -11.22 20.33 -0.43
CA SER A 373 -10.53 19.04 -0.53
C SER A 373 -9.05 19.20 -0.87
N ILE A 374 -8.71 20.10 -1.82
CA ILE A 374 -7.32 20.39 -2.17
C ILE A 374 -6.60 21.03 -0.98
N TYR A 375 -7.24 21.99 -0.30
CA TYR A 375 -6.69 22.63 0.89
C TYR A 375 -6.42 21.62 2.02
N THR A 376 -7.40 20.76 2.33
CA THR A 376 -7.24 19.70 3.34
C THR A 376 -6.18 18.67 2.97
N MET A 377 -6.07 18.32 1.68
CA MET A 377 -5.00 17.45 1.16
C MET A 377 -3.62 18.07 1.35
N LEU A 378 -3.41 19.33 0.95
CA LEU A 378 -2.13 20.02 1.13
C LEU A 378 -1.74 20.14 2.60
N CYS A 379 -2.70 20.45 3.49
CA CYS A 379 -2.46 20.46 4.92
C CYS A 379 -2.10 19.06 5.44
N THR A 380 -2.81 18.02 5.01
CA THR A 380 -2.53 16.63 5.43
C THR A 380 -1.15 16.18 4.97
N ILE A 381 -0.76 16.49 3.73
CA ILE A 381 0.58 16.21 3.20
C ILE A 381 1.64 16.92 4.05
N TYR A 382 1.45 18.22 4.31
CA TYR A 382 2.39 18.98 5.14
C TYR A 382 2.53 18.37 6.54
N ILE A 383 1.40 18.10 7.22
CA ILE A 383 1.37 17.49 8.55
C ILE A 383 2.07 16.13 8.54
N VAL A 384 1.79 15.30 7.53
CA VAL A 384 2.46 13.99 7.42
C VAL A 384 3.96 14.16 7.25
N ILE A 385 4.42 15.11 6.43
CA ILE A 385 5.84 15.38 6.20
C ILE A 385 6.51 15.95 7.46
N THR A 386 5.88 16.89 8.18
CA THR A 386 6.47 17.51 9.37
C THR A 386 6.40 16.63 10.61
N ASN A 387 5.43 15.72 10.68
CA ASN A 387 5.28 14.76 11.78
C ASN A 387 6.17 13.51 11.63
N VAL A 388 7.00 13.45 10.57
CA VAL A 388 8.01 12.40 10.43
C VAL A 388 9.07 12.51 11.53
N ASP A 389 9.45 13.72 11.91
CA ASP A 389 10.66 13.94 12.72
C ASP A 389 10.45 14.04 14.25
N TYR A 390 9.24 13.81 14.80
CA TYR A 390 9.03 14.01 16.25
C TYR A 390 8.12 12.98 16.94
N GLU A 391 8.57 12.53 18.12
CA GLU A 391 7.80 11.90 19.21
C GLU A 391 6.66 12.81 19.75
N ARG A 392 6.50 14.00 19.20
CA ARG A 392 5.48 14.98 19.57
C ARG A 392 4.82 15.45 18.28
N PHE A 393 3.52 15.19 18.14
CA PHE A 393 2.74 15.82 17.09
C PHE A 393 2.90 17.34 17.25
N PRO A 394 3.36 18.06 16.22
CA PRO A 394 3.44 19.51 16.27
C PRO A 394 2.03 20.02 16.55
N VAL A 395 1.94 20.96 17.47
CA VAL A 395 0.71 21.69 17.71
C VAL A 395 0.45 22.48 16.43
N ILE A 396 -0.35 21.92 15.52
CA ILE A 396 -0.80 22.62 14.33
C ILE A 396 -1.68 23.73 14.86
N GLY A 397 -1.13 24.94 14.93
CA GLY A 397 -1.85 26.08 15.44
C GLY A 397 -3.06 26.42 14.57
N THR A 398 -3.81 27.42 15.00
CA THR A 398 -4.94 28.06 14.29
C THR A 398 -4.52 28.85 13.03
N LYS A 399 -3.31 28.63 12.51
CA LYS A 399 -2.88 29.27 11.27
C LYS A 399 -3.64 28.70 10.08
N LEU A 400 -4.01 29.56 9.13
CA LEU A 400 -4.70 29.16 7.90
C LEU A 400 -3.84 28.19 7.08
N PHE A 401 -2.53 28.44 7.00
CA PHE A 401 -1.59 27.55 6.33
C PHE A 401 -0.52 27.12 7.32
N PRO A 402 -0.36 25.81 7.59
CA PRO A 402 0.53 25.34 8.65
C PRO A 402 2.02 25.57 8.34
N TRP A 403 2.40 25.87 7.09
CA TRP A 403 3.77 26.16 6.68
C TRP A 403 4.15 27.65 6.71
N LEU A 404 3.21 28.57 6.93
CA LEU A 404 3.51 30.00 7.04
C LEU A 404 3.92 30.30 8.49
N ASN A 405 5.22 30.22 8.76
CA ASN A 405 5.76 30.56 10.07
C ASN A 405 5.88 32.05 10.30
#